data_AF-A0A6A5RHJ8-F1
#
_entry.id   AF-A0A6A5RHJ8-F1
#
_cell.length_a   1.000
_cell.length_b   1.000
_cell.length_c   1.000
_cell.angle_alpha   90.00
_cell.angle_beta   90.00
_cell.angle_gamma   90.00
#
_symmetry.space_group_name_H-M   'P 1'
#
loop_
_entity.id
_entity.type
_entity.pdbx_description
1 polymer ?
#
loop_
_entity_poly.entity_id
_entity_poly.type
_entity_poly.pdbx_seq_one_letter_code
_entity_poly.pdbx_strand_id
1 'polypeptide(L)'
;VTRFLYRYPDNLLTAWSAPIEKQRHDAALYDSFCLYFDLLHSTIKQHLIQLENTYNIDKKGFIIRVISKGVRIFNKQLFRL
;
A
#
# COMPACT_ATOMS: atom_id res chain seq x y z
N VAL A 1 -19.17 -7.01 9.63
CA VAL A 1 -18.60 -7.74 8.46
C VAL A 1 -18.91 -9.24 8.51
N THR A 2 -18.66 -9.94 9.62
CA THR A 2 -18.90 -11.40 9.77
C THR A 2 -20.31 -11.83 9.37
N ARG A 3 -21.37 -11.20 9.93
CA ARG A 3 -22.77 -11.56 9.58
C ARG A 3 -23.11 -11.39 8.09
N PHE A 4 -22.49 -10.44 7.41
CA PHE A 4 -22.68 -10.22 5.97
C PHE A 4 -22.00 -11.31 5.14
N LEU A 5 -20.80 -11.72 5.53
CA LEU A 5 -20.08 -12.84 4.89
C LEU A 5 -20.84 -14.17 5.08
N TYR A 6 -21.36 -14.43 6.29
CA TYR A 6 -22.17 -15.62 6.57
C TYR A 6 -23.46 -15.69 5.78
N ARG A 7 -24.01 -14.54 5.36
CA ARG A 7 -25.24 -14.48 4.57
C ARG A 7 -25.02 -14.86 3.10
N TYR A 8 -23.81 -14.69 2.58
CA TYR A 8 -23.48 -14.92 1.16
C TYR A 8 -22.21 -15.79 0.99
N PRO A 9 -22.18 -16.99 1.58
CA PRO A 9 -20.98 -17.83 1.62
C PRO A 9 -20.56 -18.32 0.23
N ASP A 10 -21.51 -18.50 -0.68
CA ASP A 10 -21.26 -19.00 -2.04
C ASP A 10 -20.86 -17.89 -3.01
N ASN A 11 -21.17 -16.63 -2.70
CA ASN A 11 -20.96 -15.49 -3.60
C ASN A 11 -19.76 -14.62 -3.22
N LEU A 12 -19.31 -14.66 -1.97
CA LEU A 12 -18.24 -13.79 -1.47
C LEU A 12 -17.00 -14.58 -1.05
N LEU A 13 -15.83 -14.04 -1.38
CA LEU A 13 -14.51 -14.47 -0.91
C LEU A 13 -13.90 -13.36 -0.06
N THR A 14 -13.17 -13.72 0.97
CA THR A 14 -12.32 -12.77 1.69
C THR A 14 -10.85 -13.12 1.46
N ALA A 15 -10.05 -12.11 1.14
CA ALA A 15 -8.61 -12.26 1.14
C ALA A 15 -7.99 -11.15 1.96
N TRP A 16 -6.93 -11.50 2.69
CA TRP A 16 -6.09 -10.50 3.33
C TRP A 16 -5.44 -9.66 2.23
N SER A 17 -5.54 -8.33 2.34
CA SER A 17 -4.68 -7.48 1.53
C SER A 17 -3.25 -7.82 1.92
N ALA A 18 -2.50 -8.48 1.04
CA ALA A 18 -1.06 -8.48 1.18
C ALA A 18 -0.63 -7.02 1.28
N PRO A 19 0.31 -6.66 2.18
CA PRO A 19 0.86 -5.33 2.16
C PRO A 19 1.30 -5.06 0.73
N ILE A 20 0.79 -4.00 0.09
CA ILE A 20 1.29 -3.53 -1.21
C ILE A 20 2.83 -3.43 -1.18
N GLU A 21 3.38 -3.21 0.01
CA GLU A 21 4.79 -3.39 0.36
C GLU A 21 5.40 -4.66 -0.22
N LYS A 22 4.86 -5.88 0.01
CA LYS A 22 5.53 -7.14 -0.36
C LYS A 22 5.70 -7.28 -1.88
N GLN A 23 4.64 -7.03 -2.64
CA GLN A 23 4.70 -7.06 -4.11
C GLN A 23 5.59 -5.95 -4.68
N ARG A 24 5.65 -4.78 -4.04
CA ARG A 24 6.60 -3.72 -4.40
C ARG A 24 8.03 -4.06 -4.00
N HIS A 25 8.23 -4.76 -2.89
CA HIS A 25 9.53 -5.14 -2.38
C HIS A 25 10.20 -6.17 -3.30
N ASP A 26 9.40 -7.10 -3.85
CA ASP A 26 9.86 -8.09 -4.83
C ASP A 26 10.07 -7.46 -6.23
N ALA A 27 9.33 -6.39 -6.56
CA ALA A 27 9.39 -5.72 -7.87
C ALA A 27 10.36 -4.52 -7.94
N ALA A 28 10.87 -4.05 -6.80
CA ALA A 28 11.75 -2.89 -6.75
C ALA A 28 13.21 -3.35 -6.60
N LEU A 29 13.94 -3.26 -7.72
CA LEU A 29 15.40 -3.41 -7.74
C LEU A 29 16.05 -2.26 -6.96
N TYR A 30 17.17 -2.51 -6.30
CA TYR A 30 17.95 -1.51 -5.56
C TYR A 30 18.16 -0.22 -6.39
N ASP A 31 18.49 -0.38 -7.67
CA ASP A 31 18.72 0.73 -8.59
C ASP A 31 17.49 1.63 -8.76
N SER A 32 16.28 1.06 -8.75
CA SER A 32 15.03 1.84 -8.85
C SER A 32 14.79 2.71 -7.61
N PHE A 33 15.21 2.24 -6.44
CA PHE A 33 15.17 3.04 -5.22
C PHE A 33 16.20 4.16 -5.24
N CYS A 34 17.43 3.88 -5.67
CA CYS A 34 18.46 4.90 -5.83
C CYS A 34 17.99 6.02 -6.77
N LEU A 35 17.51 5.66 -7.96
CA LEU A 35 16.98 6.62 -8.93
C LEU A 35 15.79 7.43 -8.40
N TYR A 36 14.89 6.79 -7.64
CA TYR A 36 13.78 7.47 -7.00
C TYR A 36 14.25 8.54 -5.99
N PHE A 37 15.22 8.21 -5.14
CA PHE A 37 15.74 9.14 -4.15
C PHE A 37 16.57 10.27 -4.79
N ASP A 38 17.36 9.99 -5.82
CA ASP A 38 18.09 11.01 -6.56
C ASP A 38 17.14 12.04 -7.18
N LEU A 39 16.06 11.56 -7.81
CA LEU A 39 15.02 12.42 -8.37
C LEU A 39 14.31 13.23 -7.29
N LEU A 40 13.94 12.59 -6.17
CA LEU A 40 13.30 13.26 -5.03
C LEU A 40 14.18 14.38 -4.46
N HIS A 41 15.46 14.12 -4.25
CA HIS A 41 16.41 15.12 -3.75
C HIS A 41 16.57 16.29 -4.74
N SER A 42 16.65 15.99 -6.04
CA SER A 42 16.70 17.01 -7.09
C SER A 42 15.45 17.89 -7.07
N THR A 43 14.26 17.29 -6.95
CA THR A 43 12.98 18.03 -6.89
C THR A 43 12.88 18.90 -5.64
N ILE A 44 13.27 18.40 -4.47
CA ILE A 44 13.29 19.18 -3.22
C ILE A 44 14.19 20.40 -3.36
N LYS A 45 15.40 20.21 -3.92
CA LYS A 45 16.36 21.30 -4.16
C LYS A 45 15.83 22.31 -5.18
N GLN A 46 15.24 21.84 -6.27
CA GLN A 46 14.69 22.68 -7.34
C GLN A 46 13.55 23.57 -6.84
N HIS A 47 12.69 23.04 -5.97
CA HIS A 47 11.53 23.76 -5.45
C HIS A 47 11.78 24.43 -4.10
N LEU A 48 13.02 24.41 -3.58
CA LEU A 48 13.39 24.98 -2.28
C LEU A 48 12.44 24.52 -1.15
N ILE A 49 11.99 23.26 -1.21
CA ILE A 49 11.06 22.71 -0.24
C ILE A 49 11.80 22.61 1.09
N GLN A 50 11.32 23.34 2.09
CA GLN A 50 11.86 23.25 3.44
C GLN A 50 11.50 21.90 4.07
N LEU A 51 12.38 21.38 4.92
CA LEU A 51 12.24 20.04 5.50
C LEU A 51 10.92 19.91 6.30
N GLU A 52 10.56 20.97 7.01
CA GLU A 52 9.33 21.10 7.79
C GLU A 52 8.04 21.05 6.95
N ASN A 53 8.14 21.37 5.65
CA ASN A 53 7.03 21.33 4.69
C ASN A 53 7.00 20.01 3.91
N THR A 54 7.96 19.12 4.16
CA THR A 54 7.98 17.80 3.54
C THR A 54 7.04 16.87 4.33
N TYR A 55 6.06 16.28 3.65
CA TYR A 55 5.14 15.34 4.29
C TYR A 55 5.91 14.09 4.72
N ASN A 56 6.27 14.03 6.00
CA ASN A 56 7.08 12.94 6.51
C ASN A 56 6.23 11.66 6.53
N ILE A 57 6.59 10.67 5.71
CA ILE A 57 6.09 9.29 5.84
C ILE A 57 6.81 8.63 7.05
N ASP A 58 7.20 9.38 8.09
CA ASP A 58 7.84 8.82 9.26
C ASP A 58 6.81 8.21 10.20
N LYS A 59 6.80 6.89 10.26
CA LYS A 59 6.09 6.10 11.28
C LYS A 59 4.57 6.23 11.31
N LYS A 60 3.91 7.39 11.21
CA LYS A 60 2.44 7.51 11.22
C LYS A 60 1.83 6.92 9.95
N GLY A 61 2.35 7.26 8.78
CA GLY A 61 1.91 6.65 7.51
C GLY A 61 2.18 5.13 7.48
N PHE A 62 3.35 4.71 7.98
CA PHE A 62 3.71 3.30 8.11
C PHE A 62 2.82 2.56 9.12
N ILE A 63 2.57 3.12 10.30
CA ILE A 63 1.70 2.56 11.34
C ILE A 63 0.26 2.50 10.84
N ILE A 64 -0.24 3.54 10.16
CA ILE A 64 -1.56 3.50 9.53
C ILE A 64 -1.61 2.34 8.52
N ARG A 65 -0.58 2.16 7.69
CA ARG A 65 -0.51 1.06 6.72
C ARG A 65 -0.39 -0.34 7.35
N VAL A 66 0.34 -0.46 8.46
CA VAL A 66 0.52 -1.71 9.22
C VAL A 66 -0.74 -2.07 10.01
N ILE A 67 -1.38 -1.08 10.64
CA ILE A 67 -2.65 -1.23 11.38
C ILE A 67 -3.81 -1.47 10.42
N SER A 68 -3.81 -0.84 9.25
CA SER A 68 -4.85 -1.01 8.22
C SER A 68 -4.68 -2.28 7.38
N LYS A 69 -4.13 -3.37 7.95
CA LYS A 69 -4.25 -4.74 7.39
C LYS A 69 -5.73 -5.06 7.16
N GLY A 70 -6.21 -4.67 5.99
CA GLY A 70 -7.62 -4.73 5.61
C GLY A 70 -7.92 -6.06 4.96
N VAL A 71 -8.94 -6.73 5.48
CA VAL A 71 -9.59 -7.84 4.76
C VAL A 71 -10.38 -7.23 3.62
N ARG A 72 -10.05 -7.61 2.39
CA ARG A 72 -10.86 -7.27 1.21
C ARG A 72 -11.91 -8.36 0.99
N ILE A 73 -13.10 -7.93 0.59
CA ILE A 73 -14.22 -8.80 0.22
C ILE A 73 -14.33 -8.75 -1.30
N PHE A 74 -14.34 -9.90 -1.94
CA PHE A 74 -14.41 -10.08 -3.39
C PHE A 74 -15.67 -10.87 -3.75
N ASN A 75 -16.23 -10.60 -4.92
CA ASN A 75 -17.28 -11.43 -5.49
C ASN A 75 -16.63 -12.61 -6.23
N LYS A 76 -16.98 -13.84 -5.85
CA LYS A 76 -16.43 -15.07 -6.43
C LYS A 76 -16.62 -15.17 -7.94
N GLN A 77 -17.75 -14.66 -8.45
CA GLN A 77 -18.08 -14.73 -9.87
C GLN A 77 -17.22 -13.80 -10.73
N LEU A 78 -16.78 -12.66 -10.14
CA LEU A 78 -15.94 -11.66 -10.79
C LEU A 78 -14.44 -12.00 -10.66
N PHE A 79 -14.04 -12.63 -9.54
CA PHE A 79 -12.65 -12.94 -9.20
C PHE A 79 -12.27 -14.40 -9.50
N ARG A 80 -12.77 -14.99 -10.60
CA ARG A 80 -12.47 -16.38 -10.99
C ARG A 80 -10.95 -16.64 -10.96
N LEU A 81 -10.52 -17.54 -10.09
CA LEU A 81 -9.32 -18.36 -10.28
C LEU A 81 -9.66 -19.52 -11.23
#